data_AF-A0A2K3P5C1-F1
#
_entry.id   AF-A0A2K3P5C1-F1
#
_cell.length_a   1.000
_cell.length_b   1.000
_cell.length_c   1.000
_cell.angle_alpha   90.00
_cell.angle_beta   90.00
_cell.angle_gamma   90.00
#
_symmetry.space_group_name_H-M   'P 1'
#
loop_
_entity.id
_entity.type
_entity.pdbx_description
1 polymer ?
#
loop_
_entity_poly.entity_id
_entity_poly.type
_entity_poly.pdbx_seq_one_letter_code
_entity_poly.pdbx_strand_id
1 'polypeptide(L)'
;MSAITGLRPTGKTYSPNDASDNIILTYKENAFSAYILKHSGPENEEVSDEEHVAFLNLWLSHYVFCSRSLQIARKIIPMAVQIHEGNQFALGRLLLATLYESIGEVCDNLKGLVPPKSKSKKAAPDGCFQAAGPMWLLQLWLNATFEKELGLFVPTEHQDSVATRKVEGTRLIRLQPSPIEQSSQQLFMKYMKIFLAIDKFKPEHAPFVKRPIGPSWFTEEIPVLNPNAEEEVNETWTAYLDPTIMSIRIGTLSSEYALVGYQPNLVSRQFGLSQLRPKSMYIRKKNIVLGCYAIF
;
A
#
# COMPACT_ATOMS: atom_id res chain seq x y z
N MET A 1 4.86 2.96 -1.29
CA MET A 1 3.53 3.08 -0.65
C MET A 1 3.22 4.52 -0.27
N SER A 2 3.97 5.19 0.61
CA SER A 2 3.62 6.54 1.08
C SER A 2 3.41 7.57 -0.02
N ALA A 3 4.21 7.56 -1.09
CA ALA A 3 3.98 8.42 -2.26
C ALA A 3 2.61 8.19 -2.92
N ILE A 4 2.17 6.92 -2.97
CA ILE A 4 0.95 6.48 -3.63
C ILE A 4 -0.27 6.80 -2.75
N THR A 5 -0.20 6.48 -1.46
CA THR A 5 -1.37 6.51 -0.57
C THR A 5 -1.42 7.71 0.35
N GLY A 6 -0.30 8.43 0.54
CA GLY A 6 -0.15 9.45 1.58
C GLY A 6 -0.10 8.89 3.01
N LEU A 7 -0.09 7.56 3.19
CA LEU A 7 -0.06 6.94 4.51
C LEU A 7 1.35 7.01 5.12
N ARG A 8 1.39 7.38 6.40
CA ARG A 8 2.62 7.41 7.20
C ARG A 8 3.18 5.99 7.36
N PRO A 9 4.51 5.83 7.27
CA PRO A 9 5.17 4.57 7.56
C PRO A 9 5.51 4.42 9.05
N THR A 10 5.18 5.40 9.89
CA THR A 10 5.43 5.41 11.34
C THR A 10 4.11 5.40 12.11
N GLY A 11 4.18 5.18 13.42
CA GLY A 11 3.02 5.11 14.31
C GLY A 11 2.92 3.78 15.06
N LYS A 12 2.01 3.71 16.02
CA LYS A 12 1.76 2.51 16.82
C LYS A 12 1.27 1.37 15.91
N THR A 13 1.73 0.15 16.19
CA THR A 13 1.21 -1.06 15.54
C THR A 13 -0.27 -1.23 15.85
N TYR A 14 -1.08 -1.46 14.81
CA TYR A 14 -2.51 -1.74 14.97
C TYR A 14 -2.75 -3.00 15.82
N SER A 15 -3.70 -2.92 16.73
CA SER A 15 -4.18 -4.04 17.55
C SER A 15 -5.71 -4.02 17.56
N PRO A 16 -6.39 -5.09 17.12
CA PRO A 16 -7.85 -5.15 17.16
C PRO A 16 -8.42 -5.16 18.59
N ASN A 17 -7.59 -5.50 19.58
CA ASN A 17 -7.98 -5.47 20.99
C ASN A 17 -8.04 -4.04 21.56
N ASP A 18 -7.55 -3.04 20.83
CA ASP A 18 -7.54 -1.65 21.25
C ASP A 18 -8.84 -0.92 20.83
N ALA A 19 -9.76 -1.61 20.15
CA ALA A 19 -11.06 -1.07 19.79
C ALA A 19 -11.96 -0.96 21.03
N SER A 20 -12.72 0.13 21.11
CA SER A 20 -13.74 0.28 22.14
C SER A 20 -14.96 -0.61 21.84
N ASP A 21 -15.82 -0.76 22.85
CA ASP A 21 -17.14 -1.38 22.72
C ASP A 21 -18.25 -0.33 22.51
N ASN A 22 -17.90 0.91 22.16
CA ASN A 22 -18.86 2.03 22.03
C ASN A 22 -19.85 1.81 20.87
N ILE A 23 -19.38 1.20 19.78
CA ILE A 23 -20.16 0.97 18.57
C ILE A 23 -20.13 -0.52 18.25
N ILE A 24 -21.30 -1.17 18.34
CA ILE A 24 -21.43 -2.60 18.11
C ILE A 24 -22.08 -2.83 16.74
N LEU A 25 -21.26 -3.08 15.73
CA LEU A 25 -21.76 -3.41 14.40
C LEU A 25 -22.06 -4.92 14.28
N THR A 26 -23.34 -5.29 14.31
CA THR A 26 -23.78 -6.67 14.07
C THR A 26 -24.67 -6.75 12.84
N TYR A 27 -24.31 -7.61 11.89
CA TYR A 27 -25.09 -7.87 10.67
C TYR A 27 -25.18 -9.37 10.39
N LYS A 28 -26.17 -9.79 9.61
CA LYS A 28 -26.34 -11.17 9.11
C LYS A 28 -26.28 -11.26 7.59
N GLU A 29 -26.29 -10.12 6.94
CA GLU A 29 -26.34 -9.94 5.51
C GLU A 29 -25.02 -10.38 4.88
N ASN A 30 -25.12 -11.37 4.00
CA ASN A 30 -23.96 -11.94 3.31
C ASN A 30 -23.65 -11.22 2.00
N ALA A 31 -24.62 -10.50 1.43
CA ALA A 31 -24.48 -9.78 0.17
C ALA A 31 -24.16 -8.30 0.42
N PHE A 32 -23.28 -7.72 -0.41
CA PHE A 32 -22.89 -6.31 -0.32
C PHE A 32 -24.09 -5.36 -0.44
N SER A 33 -24.99 -5.59 -1.40
CA SER A 33 -26.18 -4.75 -1.58
C SER A 33 -27.10 -4.78 -0.37
N ALA A 34 -27.33 -5.96 0.21
CA ALA A 34 -28.14 -6.11 1.42
C ALA A 34 -27.50 -5.41 2.62
N TYR A 35 -26.17 -5.49 2.76
CA TYR A 35 -25.45 -4.78 3.82
C TYR A 35 -25.56 -3.26 3.66
N ILE A 36 -25.37 -2.73 2.44
CA ILE A 36 -25.50 -1.30 2.16
C ILE A 36 -26.91 -0.84 2.53
N LEU A 37 -27.94 -1.50 2.00
CA LEU A 37 -29.34 -1.16 2.30
C LEU A 37 -29.68 -1.23 3.80
N LYS A 38 -29.03 -2.15 4.54
CA LYS A 38 -29.27 -2.32 5.97
C LYS A 38 -28.66 -1.19 6.82
N HIS A 39 -27.52 -0.65 6.39
CA HIS A 39 -26.74 0.32 7.15
C HIS A 39 -26.80 1.74 6.58
N SER A 40 -27.46 1.95 5.44
CA SER A 40 -27.75 3.28 4.91
C SER A 40 -28.82 3.95 5.75
N GLY A 41 -28.51 5.13 6.27
CA GLY A 41 -29.47 6.00 6.94
C GLY A 41 -30.47 6.62 5.95
N PRO A 42 -31.50 7.33 6.47
CA PRO A 42 -32.42 8.09 5.63
C PRO A 42 -31.70 9.16 4.80
N GLU A 43 -32.21 9.43 3.59
CA GLU A 43 -31.66 10.50 2.76
C GLU A 43 -31.83 11.87 3.43
N ASN A 44 -30.78 12.70 3.40
CA ASN A 44 -30.72 14.06 3.97
C ASN A 44 -30.64 14.13 5.51
N GLU A 45 -30.33 13.04 6.18
CA GLU A 45 -29.99 13.05 7.61
C GLU A 45 -28.47 13.05 7.84
N GLU A 46 -28.05 13.43 9.05
CA GLU A 46 -26.65 13.32 9.44
C GLU A 46 -26.24 11.86 9.55
N VAL A 47 -25.04 11.55 9.06
CA VAL A 47 -24.48 10.19 9.10
C VAL A 47 -24.28 9.77 10.54
N SER A 48 -24.97 8.70 10.95
CA SER A 48 -24.81 8.13 12.29
C SER A 48 -23.44 7.48 12.49
N ASP A 49 -23.01 7.34 13.74
CA ASP A 49 -21.74 6.67 14.07
C ASP A 49 -21.73 5.21 13.57
N GLU A 50 -22.85 4.50 13.70
CA GLU A 50 -23.02 3.14 13.18
C GLU A 50 -22.91 3.09 11.66
N GLU A 51 -23.52 4.03 10.95
CA GLU A 51 -23.44 4.13 9.48
C GLU A 51 -22.01 4.41 9.04
N HIS A 52 -21.29 5.33 9.70
CA HIS A 52 -19.90 5.62 9.39
C HIS A 52 -19.00 4.39 9.63
N VAL A 53 -19.16 3.69 10.75
CA VAL A 53 -18.42 2.44 11.02
C VAL A 53 -18.78 1.35 10.00
N ALA A 54 -20.04 1.22 9.62
CA ALA A 54 -20.48 0.27 8.60
C ALA A 54 -19.86 0.56 7.23
N PHE A 55 -19.82 1.84 6.84
CA PHE A 55 -19.14 2.32 5.63
C PHE A 55 -17.64 2.01 5.68
N LEU A 56 -16.96 2.34 6.78
CA LEU A 56 -15.52 2.06 6.94
C LEU A 56 -15.24 0.56 6.85
N ASN A 57 -16.04 -0.28 7.50
CA ASN A 57 -15.90 -1.72 7.44
C ASN A 57 -16.04 -2.27 6.01
N LEU A 58 -17.03 -1.78 5.24
CA LEU A 58 -17.20 -2.09 3.83
C LEU A 58 -16.00 -1.62 3.00
N TRP A 59 -15.61 -0.35 3.15
CA TRP A 59 -14.56 0.29 2.37
C TRP A 59 -13.20 -0.38 2.60
N LEU A 60 -12.85 -0.60 3.87
CA LEU A 60 -11.62 -1.31 4.26
C LEU A 60 -11.61 -2.75 3.75
N SER A 61 -12.73 -3.47 3.87
CA SER A 61 -12.84 -4.86 3.40
C SER A 61 -12.68 -4.99 1.90
N HIS A 62 -13.34 -4.12 1.13
CA HIS A 62 -13.49 -4.29 -0.31
C HIS A 62 -12.39 -3.58 -1.11
N TYR A 63 -12.12 -2.31 -0.78
CA TYR A 63 -11.24 -1.45 -1.59
C TYR A 63 -9.83 -1.32 -1.01
N VAL A 64 -9.66 -1.37 0.31
CA VAL A 64 -8.33 -1.21 0.93
C VAL A 64 -7.61 -2.55 1.03
N PHE A 65 -8.15 -3.49 1.80
CA PHE A 65 -7.53 -4.80 2.04
C PHE A 65 -7.95 -5.88 1.05
N CYS A 66 -8.99 -5.65 0.23
CA CYS A 66 -9.48 -6.57 -0.79
C CYS A 66 -9.57 -8.02 -0.29
N SER A 67 -10.38 -8.24 0.75
CA SER A 67 -10.58 -9.54 1.39
C SER A 67 -11.00 -10.62 0.38
N ARG A 68 -10.53 -11.87 0.58
CA ARG A 68 -10.94 -13.04 -0.22
C ARG A 68 -12.44 -13.31 -0.18
N SER A 69 -13.09 -12.89 0.89
CA SER A 69 -14.49 -13.23 1.14
C SER A 69 -15.41 -12.48 0.19
N LEU A 70 -16.43 -13.18 -0.32
CA LEU A 70 -17.57 -12.55 -1.02
C LEU A 70 -18.49 -11.77 -0.06
N GLN A 71 -18.20 -11.82 1.24
CA GLN A 71 -18.92 -11.12 2.31
C GLN A 71 -18.00 -10.07 2.95
N ILE A 72 -18.61 -9.03 3.51
CA ILE A 72 -17.88 -8.01 4.27
C ILE A 72 -17.24 -8.65 5.49
N ALA A 73 -15.98 -8.34 5.74
CA ALA A 73 -15.16 -9.06 6.69
C ALA A 73 -15.38 -8.52 8.11
N ARG A 74 -16.14 -9.24 8.94
CA ARG A 74 -16.40 -8.86 10.34
C ARG A 74 -15.14 -8.60 11.16
N LYS A 75 -14.04 -9.28 10.82
CA LYS A 75 -12.74 -9.09 11.44
C LYS A 75 -12.16 -7.68 11.28
N ILE A 76 -12.67 -6.87 10.35
CA ILE A 76 -12.24 -5.48 10.12
C ILE A 76 -13.00 -4.48 10.99
N ILE A 77 -14.12 -4.88 11.61
CA ILE A 77 -14.94 -3.99 12.47
C ILE A 77 -14.11 -3.29 13.56
N PRO A 78 -13.21 -3.95 14.31
CA PRO A 78 -12.41 -3.26 15.32
C PRO A 78 -11.54 -2.14 14.74
N MET A 79 -11.06 -2.32 13.51
CA MET A 79 -10.29 -1.30 12.79
C MET A 79 -11.17 -0.12 12.37
N ALA A 80 -12.38 -0.41 11.89
CA ALA A 80 -13.36 0.61 11.50
C ALA A 80 -13.77 1.47 12.70
N VAL A 81 -14.02 0.85 13.87
CA VAL A 81 -14.30 1.57 15.12
C VAL A 81 -13.12 2.46 15.52
N GLN A 82 -11.90 1.92 15.53
CA GLN A 82 -10.72 2.73 15.88
C GLN A 82 -10.52 3.92 14.93
N ILE A 83 -10.72 3.74 13.62
CA ILE A 83 -10.61 4.83 12.65
C ILE A 83 -11.73 5.87 12.87
N HIS A 84 -12.94 5.42 13.12
CA HIS A 84 -14.09 6.28 13.43
C HIS A 84 -13.81 7.17 14.65
N GLU A 85 -13.25 6.58 15.71
CA GLU A 85 -12.88 7.29 16.96
C GLU A 85 -11.62 8.17 16.81
N GLY A 86 -11.01 8.22 15.64
CA GLY A 86 -9.83 9.04 15.38
C GLY A 86 -8.52 8.45 15.91
N ASN A 87 -8.50 7.17 16.32
CA ASN A 87 -7.29 6.51 16.80
C ASN A 87 -6.22 6.46 15.71
N GLN A 88 -5.00 6.82 16.08
CA GLN A 88 -3.86 6.85 15.16
C GLN A 88 -3.04 5.57 15.31
N PHE A 89 -2.93 4.82 14.21
CA PHE A 89 -2.03 3.66 14.11
C PHE A 89 -1.41 3.61 12.72
N ALA A 90 -0.33 2.84 12.57
CA ALA A 90 0.43 2.73 11.33
C ALA A 90 -0.32 1.89 10.26
N LEU A 91 -1.47 2.38 9.77
CA LEU A 91 -2.27 1.72 8.73
C LEU A 91 -1.44 1.43 7.47
N GLY A 92 -0.53 2.33 7.12
CA GLY A 92 0.41 2.11 6.02
C GLY A 92 1.28 0.86 6.23
N ARG A 93 1.85 0.67 7.43
CA ARG A 93 2.64 -0.53 7.73
C ARG A 93 1.79 -1.79 7.63
N LEU A 94 0.58 -1.76 8.17
CA LEU A 94 -0.35 -2.89 8.10
C LEU A 94 -0.70 -3.24 6.65
N LEU A 95 -1.02 -2.23 5.84
CA LEU A 95 -1.34 -2.40 4.42
C LEU A 95 -0.17 -3.01 3.63
N LEU A 96 1.05 -2.50 3.86
CA LEU A 96 2.26 -3.03 3.23
C LEU A 96 2.53 -4.48 3.67
N ALA A 97 2.32 -4.78 4.94
CA ALA A 97 2.48 -6.13 5.47
C ALA A 97 1.47 -7.10 4.85
N THR A 98 0.20 -6.72 4.76
CA THR A 98 -0.83 -7.52 4.07
C THR A 98 -0.50 -7.73 2.60
N LEU A 99 0.07 -6.73 1.91
CA LEU A 99 0.56 -6.92 0.54
C LEU A 99 1.64 -8.01 0.47
N TYR A 100 2.62 -7.97 1.36
CA TYR A 100 3.76 -8.92 1.35
C TYR A 100 3.29 -10.35 1.64
N GLU A 101 2.41 -10.52 2.62
CA GLU A 101 1.77 -11.81 2.91
C GLU A 101 1.01 -12.32 1.68
N SER A 102 0.22 -11.46 1.04
CA SER A 102 -0.58 -11.83 -0.12
C SER A 102 0.29 -12.21 -1.33
N ILE A 103 1.42 -11.54 -1.54
CA ILE A 103 2.41 -11.92 -2.58
C ILE A 103 3.04 -13.28 -2.24
N GLY A 104 3.35 -13.52 -0.97
CA GLY A 104 3.88 -14.81 -0.49
C GLY A 104 2.92 -15.96 -0.77
N GLU A 105 1.65 -15.81 -0.37
CA GLU A 105 0.61 -16.80 -0.62
C GLU A 105 0.42 -17.07 -2.12
N VAL A 106 0.47 -16.02 -2.95
CA VAL A 106 0.45 -16.14 -4.42
C VAL A 106 1.64 -16.95 -4.93
N CYS A 107 2.85 -16.66 -4.46
CA CYS A 107 4.05 -17.40 -4.83
C CYS A 107 3.97 -18.88 -4.45
N ASP A 108 3.48 -19.18 -3.24
CA ASP A 108 3.36 -20.56 -2.76
C ASP A 108 2.31 -21.35 -3.54
N ASN A 109 1.19 -20.71 -3.90
CA ASN A 109 0.19 -21.30 -4.79
C ASN A 109 0.79 -21.60 -6.17
N LEU A 110 1.55 -20.67 -6.75
CA LEU A 110 2.21 -20.87 -8.06
C LEU A 110 3.24 -22.00 -8.05
N LYS A 111 3.93 -22.19 -6.91
CA LYS A 111 4.92 -23.27 -6.73
C LYS A 111 4.29 -24.62 -6.34
N GLY A 112 2.97 -24.69 -6.16
CA GLY A 112 2.28 -25.88 -5.68
C GLY A 112 2.61 -26.26 -4.24
N LEU A 113 3.10 -25.30 -3.43
CA LEU A 113 3.51 -25.53 -2.04
C LEU A 113 2.34 -25.51 -1.05
N VAL A 114 1.16 -25.06 -1.50
CA VAL A 114 -0.05 -25.05 -0.67
C VAL A 114 -0.76 -26.40 -0.79
N PRO A 115 -0.88 -27.18 0.30
CA PRO A 115 -1.60 -28.45 0.26
C PRO A 115 -3.07 -28.22 -0.11
N PRO A 116 -3.69 -29.09 -0.93
CA PRO A 116 -5.08 -28.95 -1.32
C PRO A 116 -5.97 -28.99 -0.05
N LYS A 117 -6.67 -27.88 0.20
CA LYS A 117 -7.55 -27.73 1.38
C LYS A 117 -8.77 -28.66 1.39
N SER A 118 -9.00 -29.48 0.35
CA SER A 118 -9.98 -30.57 0.37
C SER A 118 -9.59 -31.73 -0.56
N LYS A 119 -10.01 -32.96 -0.20
CA LYS A 119 -9.89 -34.18 -1.03
C LYS A 119 -10.83 -34.21 -2.25
N SER A 120 -11.54 -33.12 -2.56
CA SER A 120 -12.63 -33.10 -3.57
C SER A 120 -12.50 -32.04 -4.67
N LYS A 121 -11.37 -31.32 -4.77
CA LYS A 121 -11.16 -30.44 -5.92
C LYS A 121 -10.64 -31.26 -7.10
N LYS A 122 -11.49 -31.45 -8.12
CA LYS A 122 -11.03 -31.45 -9.53
C LYS A 122 -9.98 -30.35 -9.62
N ALA A 123 -8.81 -30.67 -10.18
CA ALA A 123 -7.76 -29.69 -10.45
C ALA A 123 -8.44 -28.40 -10.89
N ALA A 124 -8.25 -27.31 -10.14
CA ALA A 124 -8.78 -26.03 -10.56
C ALA A 124 -8.32 -25.87 -12.01
N PRO A 125 -9.24 -25.57 -12.95
CA PRO A 125 -8.86 -25.49 -14.36
C PRO A 125 -7.65 -24.57 -14.48
N ASP A 126 -6.68 -24.96 -15.30
CA ASP A 126 -5.48 -24.18 -15.58
C ASP A 126 -5.89 -22.71 -15.76
N GLY A 127 -5.48 -21.84 -14.84
CA GLY A 127 -5.83 -20.42 -14.86
C GLY A 127 -6.70 -19.87 -13.73
N CYS A 128 -7.11 -20.66 -12.72
CA CYS A 128 -7.80 -20.10 -11.55
C CYS A 128 -6.80 -19.47 -10.54
N PHE A 129 -6.21 -18.33 -10.93
CA PHE A 129 -5.35 -17.52 -10.09
C PHE A 129 -6.20 -16.61 -9.19
N GLN A 130 -6.42 -17.00 -7.94
CA GLN A 130 -7.13 -16.16 -6.96
C GLN A 130 -6.12 -15.46 -6.03
N ALA A 131 -5.64 -14.29 -6.46
CA ALA A 131 -4.95 -13.36 -5.58
C ALA A 131 -5.98 -12.57 -4.76
N ALA A 132 -5.66 -12.29 -3.50
CA ALA A 132 -6.41 -11.38 -2.66
C ALA A 132 -5.44 -10.45 -1.95
N GLY A 133 -5.95 -9.54 -1.13
CA GLY A 133 -5.12 -8.52 -0.53
C GLY A 133 -4.97 -7.28 -1.42
N PRO A 134 -4.24 -6.26 -0.95
CA PRO A 134 -4.12 -4.96 -1.59
C PRO A 134 -3.21 -4.98 -2.84
N MET A 135 -3.45 -5.91 -3.78
CA MET A 135 -2.67 -6.06 -5.02
C MET A 135 -2.70 -4.83 -5.91
N TRP A 136 -3.74 -4.00 -5.77
CA TRP A 136 -3.81 -2.68 -6.38
C TRP A 136 -2.58 -1.83 -6.04
N LEU A 137 -2.01 -1.95 -4.83
CA LEU A 137 -0.83 -1.19 -4.42
C LEU A 137 0.41 -1.61 -5.21
N LEU A 138 0.57 -2.91 -5.45
CA LEU A 138 1.63 -3.45 -6.32
C LEU A 138 1.43 -2.97 -7.75
N GLN A 139 0.19 -3.03 -8.26
CA GLN A 139 -0.14 -2.55 -9.61
C GLN A 139 0.19 -1.06 -9.78
N LEU A 140 -0.20 -0.20 -8.85
CA LEU A 140 0.13 1.23 -8.92
C LEU A 140 1.63 1.50 -8.82
N TRP A 141 2.37 0.71 -8.01
CA TRP A 141 3.83 0.80 -7.96
C TRP A 141 4.47 0.39 -9.29
N LEU A 142 4.00 -0.69 -9.92
CA LEU A 142 4.46 -1.12 -11.25
C LEU A 142 4.14 -0.07 -12.32
N ASN A 143 2.94 0.50 -12.31
CA ASN A 143 2.53 1.58 -13.22
C ASN A 143 3.47 2.78 -13.11
N ALA A 144 3.82 3.18 -11.89
CA ALA A 144 4.73 4.30 -11.66
C ALA A 144 6.15 4.00 -12.12
N THR A 145 6.60 2.76 -11.92
CA THR A 145 7.99 2.35 -12.17
C THR A 145 8.26 2.10 -13.66
N PHE A 146 7.27 1.57 -14.37
CA PHE A 146 7.39 1.14 -15.77
C PHE A 146 6.42 1.88 -16.70
N GLU A 147 6.06 3.12 -16.34
CA GLU A 147 5.05 3.91 -17.05
C GLU A 147 5.33 3.99 -18.54
N LYS A 148 6.59 4.27 -18.91
CA LYS A 148 7.04 4.41 -20.30
C LYS A 148 7.06 3.08 -21.03
N GLU A 149 7.62 2.05 -20.41
CA GLU A 149 7.76 0.70 -20.97
C GLU A 149 6.38 0.05 -21.21
N LEU A 150 5.41 0.39 -20.36
CA LEU A 150 4.04 -0.07 -20.49
C LEU A 150 3.23 0.77 -21.48
N GLY A 151 3.75 1.92 -21.93
CA GLY A 151 3.02 2.87 -22.78
C GLY A 151 1.77 3.41 -22.08
N LEU A 152 1.87 3.63 -20.77
CA LEU A 152 0.76 4.18 -19.98
C LEU A 152 0.68 5.68 -20.21
N PHE A 153 -0.54 6.19 -20.25
CA PHE A 153 -0.82 7.62 -20.35
C PHE A 153 -2.00 8.01 -19.48
N VAL A 154 -2.09 9.29 -19.14
CA VAL A 154 -3.25 9.88 -18.46
C VAL A 154 -4.16 10.49 -19.53
N PRO A 155 -5.44 10.06 -19.63
CA PRO A 155 -6.41 10.68 -20.51
C PRO A 155 -6.56 12.20 -20.27
N THR A 156 -6.81 12.97 -21.34
CA THR A 156 -6.91 14.44 -21.28
C THR A 156 -7.93 14.93 -20.26
N GLU A 157 -9.08 14.26 -20.15
CA GLU A 157 -10.16 14.53 -19.19
C GLU A 157 -9.76 14.46 -17.71
N HIS A 158 -8.61 13.85 -17.39
CA HIS A 158 -8.13 13.71 -16.02
C HIS A 158 -6.94 14.63 -15.71
N GLN A 159 -6.43 15.40 -16.69
CA GLN A 159 -5.21 16.20 -16.51
C GLN A 159 -5.33 17.25 -15.41
N ASP A 160 -6.45 17.96 -15.33
CA ASP A 160 -6.67 19.01 -14.31
C ASP A 160 -6.70 18.41 -12.90
N SER A 161 -7.46 17.32 -12.71
CA SER A 161 -7.52 16.60 -11.43
C SER A 161 -6.16 16.02 -11.02
N VAL A 162 -5.37 15.58 -12.00
CA VAL A 162 -4.00 15.11 -11.76
C VAL A 162 -3.07 16.26 -11.40
N ALA A 163 -3.21 17.44 -12.02
CA ALA A 163 -2.37 18.59 -11.73
C ALA A 163 -2.50 19.07 -10.26
N THR A 164 -3.70 19.00 -9.68
CA THR A 164 -3.98 19.43 -8.30
C THR A 164 -3.89 18.30 -7.26
N ARG A 165 -3.29 17.17 -7.62
CA ARG A 165 -3.25 15.98 -6.74
C ARG A 165 -2.42 16.20 -5.48
N LYS A 166 -2.85 15.59 -4.37
CA LYS A 166 -2.12 15.60 -3.08
C LYS A 166 -1.20 14.40 -2.89
N VAL A 167 -1.48 13.30 -3.60
CA VAL A 167 -0.70 12.06 -3.58
C VAL A 167 -0.58 11.51 -5.00
N GLU A 168 0.46 10.73 -5.29
CA GLU A 168 0.66 10.17 -6.62
C GLU A 168 -0.40 9.13 -6.99
N GLY A 169 -1.03 8.47 -6.01
CA GLY A 169 -2.10 7.51 -6.27
C GLY A 169 -3.22 8.06 -7.16
N THR A 170 -3.61 9.33 -6.98
CA THR A 170 -4.64 9.99 -7.80
C THR A 170 -4.29 9.99 -9.28
N ARG A 171 -3.02 10.12 -9.64
CA ARG A 171 -2.55 10.02 -11.03
C ARG A 171 -2.46 8.58 -11.48
N LEU A 172 -1.88 7.72 -10.66
CA LEU A 172 -1.58 6.34 -11.03
C LEU A 172 -2.84 5.51 -11.30
N ILE A 173 -3.97 5.78 -10.62
CA ILE A 173 -5.25 5.12 -10.90
C ILE A 173 -5.87 5.53 -12.26
N ARG A 174 -5.41 6.66 -12.85
CA ARG A 174 -5.90 7.18 -14.13
C ARG A 174 -5.03 6.77 -15.31
N LEU A 175 -3.92 6.08 -15.05
CA LEU A 175 -3.05 5.56 -16.10
C LEU A 175 -3.76 4.44 -16.86
N GLN A 176 -3.83 4.58 -18.18
CA GLN A 176 -4.43 3.61 -19.09
C GLN A 176 -3.37 3.03 -20.03
N PRO A 177 -3.44 1.73 -20.34
CA PRO A 177 -2.56 1.12 -21.34
C PRO A 177 -2.96 1.51 -22.76
N SER A 178 -1.98 1.51 -23.66
CA SER A 178 -2.21 1.60 -25.10
C SER A 178 -1.74 0.29 -25.77
N PRO A 179 -2.61 -0.45 -26.50
CA PRO A 179 -4.07 -0.25 -26.65
C PRO A 179 -4.85 -0.56 -25.36
N ILE A 180 -6.05 0.00 -25.22
CA ILE A 180 -6.87 -0.07 -23.99
C ILE A 180 -7.40 -1.49 -23.73
N GLU A 181 -7.74 -2.22 -24.78
CA GLU A 181 -8.31 -3.57 -24.67
C GLU A 181 -7.21 -4.62 -24.54
N GLN A 182 -6.75 -4.85 -23.30
CA GLN A 182 -5.84 -5.95 -22.96
C GLN A 182 -6.42 -6.80 -21.84
N SER A 183 -6.30 -8.12 -21.95
CA SER A 183 -6.71 -9.02 -20.87
C SER A 183 -5.78 -8.87 -19.65
N SER A 184 -6.29 -9.16 -18.46
CA SER A 184 -5.49 -9.11 -17.22
C SER A 184 -4.25 -10.01 -17.29
N GLN A 185 -4.35 -11.16 -17.95
CA GLN A 185 -3.23 -12.07 -18.18
C GLN A 185 -2.17 -11.44 -19.11
N GLN A 186 -2.59 -10.78 -20.18
CA GLN A 186 -1.67 -10.09 -21.09
C GLN A 186 -0.92 -8.96 -20.37
N LEU A 187 -1.66 -8.14 -19.60
CA LEU A 187 -1.07 -7.07 -18.80
C LEU A 187 -0.08 -7.63 -17.77
N PHE A 188 -0.48 -8.66 -17.02
CA PHE A 188 0.40 -9.33 -16.05
C PHE A 188 1.70 -9.82 -16.72
N MET A 189 1.59 -10.54 -17.83
CA MET A 189 2.75 -11.02 -18.57
C MET A 189 3.60 -9.88 -19.13
N LYS A 190 3.01 -8.73 -19.47
CA LYS A 190 3.74 -7.53 -19.89
C LYS A 190 4.62 -7.00 -18.75
N TYR A 191 4.09 -6.85 -17.53
CA TYR A 191 4.88 -6.47 -16.36
C TYR A 191 6.04 -7.44 -16.12
N MET A 192 5.76 -8.75 -16.13
CA MET A 192 6.80 -9.76 -15.88
C MET A 192 7.90 -9.73 -16.92
N LYS A 193 7.55 -9.58 -18.21
CA LYS A 193 8.54 -9.45 -19.29
C LYS A 193 9.40 -8.21 -19.14
N ILE A 194 8.81 -7.05 -18.80
CA ILE A 194 9.56 -5.83 -18.55
C ILE A 194 10.52 -6.05 -17.38
N PHE A 195 10.01 -6.57 -16.25
CA PHE A 195 10.81 -6.81 -15.06
C PHE A 195 11.99 -7.76 -15.32
N LEU A 196 11.76 -8.86 -16.03
CA LEU A 196 12.80 -9.83 -16.39
C LEU A 196 13.82 -9.30 -17.41
N ALA A 197 13.45 -8.27 -18.18
CA ALA A 197 14.34 -7.63 -19.14
C ALA A 197 15.24 -6.53 -18.54
N ILE A 198 15.07 -6.21 -17.25
CA ILE A 198 15.91 -5.21 -16.57
C ILE A 198 17.29 -5.81 -16.32
N ASP A 199 18.27 -5.36 -17.09
CA ASP A 199 19.69 -5.68 -16.91
C ASP A 199 20.41 -4.63 -16.04
N LYS A 200 19.94 -3.38 -16.07
CA LYS A 200 20.49 -2.25 -15.33
C LYS A 200 19.40 -1.38 -14.73
N PHE A 201 19.62 -0.95 -13.49
CA PHE A 201 18.77 0.03 -12.86
C PHE A 201 18.92 1.41 -13.54
N LYS A 202 17.82 2.03 -13.91
CA LYS A 202 17.78 3.38 -14.48
C LYS A 202 17.05 4.34 -13.53
N PRO A 203 17.35 5.65 -13.54
CA PRO A 203 16.65 6.62 -12.70
C PRO A 203 15.12 6.61 -12.85
N GLU A 204 14.59 6.24 -14.02
CA GLU A 204 13.16 6.10 -14.28
C GLU A 204 12.50 5.00 -13.43
N HIS A 205 13.25 3.96 -13.04
CA HIS A 205 12.77 2.90 -12.15
C HIS A 205 12.68 3.34 -10.67
N ALA A 206 13.02 4.60 -10.37
CA ALA A 206 12.87 5.22 -9.05
C ALA A 206 11.89 6.42 -9.10
N PRO A 207 10.61 6.22 -9.49
CA PRO A 207 9.69 7.32 -9.81
C PRO A 207 9.43 8.28 -8.64
N PHE A 208 9.65 7.81 -7.40
CA PHE A 208 9.39 8.58 -6.19
C PHE A 208 10.64 9.17 -5.55
N VAL A 209 11.84 9.06 -6.16
CA VAL A 209 13.09 9.53 -5.52
C VAL A 209 13.09 11.02 -5.22
N LYS A 210 12.48 11.83 -6.10
CA LYS A 210 12.39 13.29 -5.95
C LYS A 210 11.32 13.74 -4.96
N ARG A 211 10.36 12.87 -4.62
CA ARG A 211 9.24 13.13 -3.68
C ARG A 211 8.56 14.51 -3.88
N PRO A 212 8.19 14.92 -5.11
CA PRO A 212 7.68 16.27 -5.35
C PRO A 212 6.25 16.50 -4.84
N ILE A 213 5.50 15.41 -4.62
CA ILE A 213 4.07 15.45 -4.27
C ILE A 213 3.81 14.47 -3.13
N GLY A 214 3.12 14.96 -2.11
CA GLY A 214 2.73 14.20 -0.93
C GLY A 214 2.47 15.10 0.27
N PRO A 215 2.20 14.50 1.44
CA PRO A 215 2.19 15.21 2.71
C PRO A 215 3.53 15.90 2.99
N SER A 216 3.52 16.97 3.78
CA SER A 216 4.74 17.75 4.11
C SER A 216 5.88 16.89 4.66
N TRP A 217 5.58 15.97 5.58
CA TRP A 217 6.56 15.03 6.14
C TRP A 217 7.20 14.11 5.08
N PHE A 218 6.52 13.89 3.94
CA PHE A 218 7.04 13.08 2.83
C PHE A 218 7.87 13.91 1.85
N THR A 219 7.49 15.17 1.60
CA THR A 219 8.14 16.03 0.61
C THR A 219 9.32 16.84 1.16
N GLU A 220 9.55 16.81 2.49
CA GLU A 220 10.65 17.52 3.13
C GLU A 220 12.02 17.16 2.51
N GLU A 221 12.81 18.19 2.19
CA GLU A 221 14.13 18.07 1.59
C GLU A 221 15.17 17.52 2.56
N ILE A 222 16.27 16.99 2.01
CA ILE A 222 17.38 16.43 2.77
C ILE A 222 18.67 17.14 2.33
N PRO A 223 19.52 17.58 3.26
CA PRO A 223 19.39 17.46 4.72
C PRO A 223 18.29 18.37 5.28
N VAL A 224 17.57 17.91 6.30
CA VAL A 224 16.49 18.67 6.93
C VAL A 224 17.07 19.96 7.53
N LEU A 225 16.56 21.10 7.08
CA LEU A 225 17.00 22.41 7.57
C LEU A 225 16.16 22.92 8.75
N ASN A 226 14.93 22.42 8.87
CA ASN A 226 14.01 22.75 9.95
C ASN A 226 14.20 21.78 11.14
N PRO A 227 14.74 22.23 12.29
CA PRO A 227 14.95 21.35 13.44
C PRO A 227 13.66 20.70 13.95
N ASN A 228 12.51 21.37 13.80
CA ASN A 228 11.22 20.84 14.25
C ASN A 228 10.71 19.67 13.38
N ALA A 229 11.21 19.53 12.15
CA ALA A 229 10.85 18.44 11.24
C ALA A 229 11.91 17.31 11.23
N GLU A 230 13.09 17.55 11.81
CA GLU A 230 14.23 16.63 11.71
C GLU A 230 13.92 15.25 12.32
N GLU A 231 13.29 15.20 13.48
CA GLU A 231 12.91 13.96 14.15
C GLU A 231 11.93 13.15 13.29
N GLU A 232 10.81 13.76 12.88
CA GLU A 232 9.76 13.10 12.08
C GLU A 232 10.30 12.57 10.74
N VAL A 233 11.16 13.33 10.07
CA VAL A 233 11.78 12.92 8.81
C VAL A 233 12.76 11.78 9.04
N ASN A 234 13.59 11.85 10.08
CA ASN A 234 14.54 10.79 10.41
C ASN A 234 13.82 9.47 10.77
N GLU A 235 12.73 9.53 11.52
CA GLU A 235 11.89 8.37 11.83
C GLU A 235 11.25 7.78 10.57
N THR A 236 10.75 8.65 9.68
CA THR A 236 10.16 8.26 8.40
C THR A 236 11.18 7.52 7.53
N TRP A 237 12.41 8.04 7.40
CA TRP A 237 13.49 7.39 6.66
C TRP A 237 13.96 6.09 7.29
N THR A 238 14.03 6.06 8.62
CA THR A 238 14.30 4.83 9.37
C THR A 238 13.25 3.77 9.05
N ALA A 239 11.96 4.14 9.01
CA ALA A 239 10.90 3.21 8.63
C ALA A 239 10.98 2.71 7.17
N TYR A 240 11.57 3.49 6.25
CA TYR A 240 11.74 3.07 4.85
C TYR A 240 13.00 2.22 4.60
N LEU A 241 14.05 2.39 5.39
CA LEU A 241 15.37 1.84 5.07
C LEU A 241 15.82 0.76 6.06
N ASP A 242 15.32 0.77 7.29
CA ASP A 242 15.73 -0.21 8.28
C ASP A 242 14.93 -1.51 8.10
N PRO A 243 15.62 -2.66 8.03
CA PRO A 243 14.93 -3.95 8.05
C PRO A 243 14.12 -4.10 9.34
N THR A 244 12.89 -4.59 9.22
CA THR A 244 12.01 -4.77 10.37
C THR A 244 11.07 -5.95 10.17
N ILE A 245 10.43 -6.40 11.25
CA ILE A 245 9.34 -7.37 11.19
C ILE A 245 8.04 -6.59 11.33
N MET A 246 7.14 -6.74 10.36
CA MET A 246 5.82 -6.14 10.41
C MET A 246 4.79 -7.20 10.83
N SER A 247 3.94 -6.85 11.77
CA SER A 247 2.84 -7.71 12.20
C SER A 247 1.58 -7.42 11.40
N ILE A 248 0.88 -8.48 11.03
CA ILE A 248 -0.44 -8.45 10.43
C ILE A 248 -1.38 -9.02 11.47
N ARG A 249 -2.33 -8.21 11.94
CA ARG A 249 -3.34 -8.65 12.90
C ARG A 249 -4.65 -7.96 12.59
N ILE A 250 -5.38 -8.45 11.59
CA ILE A 250 -6.61 -7.77 11.15
C ILE A 250 -7.74 -8.01 12.16
N GLY A 251 -7.92 -9.25 12.62
CA GLY A 251 -8.95 -9.64 13.58
C GLY A 251 -8.40 -10.18 14.90
N THR A 252 -9.31 -10.52 15.81
CA THR A 252 -8.99 -10.87 17.21
C THR A 252 -8.46 -12.29 17.37
N LEU A 253 -8.68 -13.19 16.40
CA LEU A 253 -8.28 -14.59 16.50
C LEU A 253 -6.77 -14.74 16.33
N SER A 254 -6.19 -15.73 17.01
CA SER A 254 -4.75 -16.04 16.89
C SER A 254 -4.36 -16.51 15.48
N SER A 255 -5.29 -17.15 14.76
CA SER A 255 -5.11 -17.56 13.36
C SER A 255 -5.10 -16.39 12.37
N GLU A 256 -5.44 -15.18 12.82
CA GLU A 256 -5.44 -13.95 12.02
C GLU A 256 -4.20 -13.09 12.30
N TYR A 257 -3.23 -13.65 13.03
CA TYR A 257 -1.92 -13.06 13.29
C TYR A 257 -0.86 -13.66 12.37
N ALA A 258 -0.12 -12.80 11.67
CA ALA A 258 1.03 -13.18 10.86
C ALA A 258 2.17 -12.16 11.03
N LEU A 259 3.39 -12.60 10.70
CA LEU A 259 4.58 -11.76 10.70
C LEU A 259 5.24 -11.82 9.32
N VAL A 260 5.62 -10.66 8.80
CA VAL A 260 6.33 -10.56 7.52
C VAL A 260 7.62 -9.76 7.68
N GLY A 261 8.69 -10.23 7.05
CA GLY A 261 9.97 -9.53 7.03
C GLY A 261 9.96 -8.41 6.00
N TYR A 262 10.26 -7.19 6.45
CA TYR A 262 10.57 -6.05 5.59
C TYR A 262 12.08 -5.91 5.46
N GLN A 263 12.64 -6.13 4.26
CA GLN A 263 14.08 -6.06 4.00
C GLN A 263 14.39 -5.20 2.76
N PRO A 264 14.22 -3.86 2.85
CA PRO A 264 14.40 -2.96 1.71
C PRO A 264 15.83 -3.01 1.15
N ASN A 265 16.83 -3.16 2.03
CA ASN A 265 18.24 -3.27 1.65
C ASN A 265 18.51 -4.52 0.79
N LEU A 266 17.88 -5.66 1.09
CA LEU A 266 18.05 -6.88 0.31
C LEU A 266 17.50 -6.69 -1.10
N VAL A 267 16.31 -6.11 -1.21
CA VAL A 267 15.67 -5.81 -2.51
C VAL A 267 16.53 -4.83 -3.30
N SER A 268 17.04 -3.76 -2.69
CA SER A 268 17.88 -2.77 -3.38
C SER A 268 19.15 -3.38 -3.98
N ARG A 269 19.78 -4.33 -3.28
CA ARG A 269 20.99 -5.02 -3.74
C ARG A 269 20.74 -5.88 -4.97
N GLN A 270 19.54 -6.42 -5.15
CA GLN A 270 19.17 -7.18 -6.36
C GLN A 270 19.25 -6.31 -7.62
N PHE A 271 19.14 -4.98 -7.47
CA PHE A 271 19.30 -4.01 -8.56
C PHE A 271 20.68 -3.36 -8.60
N GLY A 272 21.66 -3.87 -7.84
CA GLY A 272 22.99 -3.29 -7.74
C GLY A 272 23.04 -1.96 -6.97
N LEU A 273 21.99 -1.63 -6.21
CA LEU A 273 21.93 -0.40 -5.42
C LEU A 273 22.42 -0.64 -3.99
N SER A 274 23.05 0.38 -3.42
CA SER A 274 23.31 0.48 -1.99
C SER A 274 22.35 1.52 -1.38
N GLN A 275 21.76 1.15 -0.24
CA GLN A 275 20.92 2.07 0.52
C GLN A 275 21.70 2.53 1.75
N LEU A 276 21.81 3.84 1.91
CA LEU A 276 22.33 4.49 3.10
C LEU A 276 21.24 5.40 3.66
N ARG A 277 21.17 5.50 4.99
CA ARG A 277 20.27 6.45 5.62
C ARG A 277 20.71 7.87 5.24
N PRO A 278 19.79 8.72 4.74
CA PRO A 278 20.08 10.11 4.45
C PRO A 278 20.13 10.91 5.76
N LYS A 279 21.11 10.60 6.61
CA LYS A 279 21.43 11.38 7.81
C LYS A 279 22.68 12.19 7.50
N SER A 280 22.70 13.44 7.93
CA SER A 280 23.94 14.23 7.86
C SER A 280 25.03 13.48 8.63
N MET A 281 26.09 13.05 7.94
CA MET A 281 27.31 12.55 8.62
C MET A 281 28.03 13.65 9.39
N TYR A 282 27.56 14.89 9.24
CA TYR A 282 28.14 16.10 9.79
C TYR A 282 27.21 16.69 10.84
N ILE A 283 27.72 16.83 12.07
CA ILE A 283 26.97 17.39 13.21
C ILE A 283 26.60 18.88 13.00
N ARG A 284 27.34 19.60 12.14
CA ARG A 284 27.13 21.03 11.89
C ARG A 284 27.18 21.33 10.40
N LYS A 285 26.34 22.25 9.91
CA LYS A 285 26.28 22.68 8.51
C LYS A 285 27.64 23.09 7.94
N LYS A 286 28.49 23.74 8.75
CA LYS A 286 29.86 24.14 8.37
C LYS A 286 30.83 22.97 8.11
N ASN A 287 30.49 21.77 8.55
CA ASN A 287 31.30 20.57 8.35
C ASN A 287 30.91 19.84 7.05
N ILE A 288 29.82 20.25 6.40
CA ILE A 288 29.42 19.74 5.08
C ILE A 288 30.41 20.31 4.06
N VAL A 289 31.30 19.46 3.55
CA VAL A 289 32.17 19.84 2.43
C VAL A 289 31.31 19.77 1.16
N LEU A 290 30.81 20.92 0.73
CA LEU A 290 30.25 21.06 -0.62
C LEU A 290 31.44 21.01 -1.57
N GLY A 291 31.65 19.87 -2.21
CA GLY A 291 32.68 19.72 -3.24
C GLY A 291 32.45 20.76 -4.33
N CYS A 292 33.15 21.89 -4.23
CA CYS A 292 33.27 22.81 -5.34
C CYS A 292 34.12 22.11 -6.38
N TYR A 293 33.56 21.88 -7.56
CA TYR A 293 34.31 21.48 -8.74
C TYR A 293 35.40 22.53 -9.00
N ALA A 294 36.62 22.23 -8.58
CA ALA A 294 37.81 22.83 -9.16
C ALA A 294 38.31 21.84 -10.22
N ILE A 295 37.85 22.07 -11.45
CA ILE A 295 38.50 21.52 -12.64
C ILE A 295 39.66 22.47 -12.93
N PHE A 296 40.88 21.98 -12.82
CA PHE A 296 42.04 22.46 -13.58
C PHE A 296 42.41 21.37 -14.58
#